data_AF-A0AAT9ICN4-F1
#
_entry.id   AF-A0AAT9ICN4-F1
#
_cell.length_a   1.000
_cell.length_b   1.000
_cell.length_c   1.000
_cell.angle_alpha   90.00
_cell.angle_beta   90.00
_cell.angle_gamma   90.00
#
_symmetry.space_group_name_H-M   'P 1'
#
loop_
_entity.id
_entity.type
_entity.pdbx_description
1 polymer ?
#
loop_
_entity_poly.entity_id
_entity_poly.type
_entity_poly.pdbx_seq_one_letter_code
_entity_poly.pdbx_strand_id
1 'polypeptide(L)'
;MQELIQQLQAKAGLTTEQAAQSIEVIKEYVKGKLPPFIAGTVDNWFAGMSDKTETKKEGLLDQAGDFLENVKDKAEDWAEDAKDKVSDFFNKDKKGA
;
A
#
# COMPACT_ATOMS: atom_id res chain seq x y z
N MET A 1 9.30 -0.99 8.68
CA MET A 1 8.61 -1.57 7.51
C MET A 1 7.29 -0.86 7.28
N GLN A 2 6.66 -0.30 8.30
CA GLN A 2 5.39 0.44 8.17
C GLN A 2 5.40 1.58 7.13
N GLU A 3 6.47 2.37 7.02
CA GLU A 3 6.50 3.46 6.02
C GLU A 3 6.51 2.91 4.58
N LEU A 4 7.25 1.82 4.32
CA LEU A 4 7.24 1.14 3.02
C LEU A 4 5.88 0.52 2.72
N ILE A 5 5.26 -0.12 3.72
CA ILE A 5 3.91 -0.68 3.60
C ILE A 5 2.94 0.45 3.23
N GLN A 6 2.92 1.57 3.96
CA GLN A 6 2.05 2.70 3.64
C GLN A 6 2.31 3.29 2.25
N GLN A 7 3.56 3.39 1.81
CA GLN A 7 3.85 3.84 0.45
C GLN A 7 3.32 2.86 -0.60
N LEU A 8 3.42 1.55 -0.36
CA LEU A 8 2.87 0.53 -1.24
C LEU A 8 1.33 0.56 -1.27
N GLN A 9 0.69 0.80 -0.13
CA GLN A 9 -0.77 0.97 -0.07
C GLN A 9 -1.20 2.24 -0.81
N ALA A 10 -0.57 3.39 -0.51
CA ALA A 10 -0.95 4.69 -1.06
C ALA A 10 -0.64 4.83 -2.56
N LYS A 11 0.49 4.28 -3.03
CA LYS A 11 0.94 4.46 -4.42
C LYS A 11 0.55 3.32 -5.34
N ALA A 12 0.49 2.10 -4.82
CA ALA A 12 0.19 0.90 -5.60
C ALA A 12 -1.17 0.28 -5.26
N GLY A 13 -1.93 0.84 -4.30
CA GLY A 13 -3.25 0.35 -3.92
C GLY A 13 -3.22 -1.02 -3.26
N LEU A 14 -2.06 -1.45 -2.74
CA LEU A 14 -1.93 -2.77 -2.13
C LEU A 14 -2.63 -2.82 -0.77
N THR A 15 -3.11 -3.99 -0.37
CA THR A 15 -3.49 -4.24 1.02
C THR A 15 -2.26 -4.37 1.91
N THR A 16 -2.44 -4.27 3.23
CA THR A 16 -1.33 -4.41 4.20
C THR A 16 -0.58 -5.75 4.02
N GLU A 17 -1.33 -6.84 3.83
CA GLU A 17 -0.75 -8.18 3.61
C GLU A 17 -0.02 -8.26 2.28
N GLN A 18 -0.60 -7.72 1.20
CA GLN A 18 0.05 -7.68 -0.11
C GLN A 18 1.34 -6.86 -0.09
N ALA A 19 1.35 -5.75 0.62
CA ALA A 19 2.53 -4.90 0.78
C ALA A 19 3.62 -5.62 1.59
N ALA A 20 3.26 -6.30 2.69
CA ALA A 20 4.20 -7.10 3.46
C ALA A 20 4.81 -8.24 2.64
N GLN A 21 3.98 -8.99 1.90
CA GLN A 21 4.43 -10.05 1.00
C GLN A 21 5.30 -9.50 -0.14
N SER A 22 4.95 -8.34 -0.70
CA SER A 22 5.75 -7.70 -1.74
C SER A 22 7.16 -7.38 -1.25
N ILE A 23 7.30 -6.89 -0.01
CA ILE A 23 8.61 -6.62 0.61
C ILE A 23 9.42 -7.91 0.76
N GLU A 24 8.79 -9.04 1.13
CA GLU A 24 9.46 -10.34 1.19
C GLU A 24 9.93 -10.82 -0.19
N VAL A 25 9.08 -10.74 -1.21
CA VAL A 25 9.46 -11.11 -2.58
C VAL A 25 10.63 -10.26 -3.08
N ILE A 26 10.60 -8.95 -2.81
CA ILE A 26 11.70 -8.05 -3.15
C ILE A 26 12.99 -8.44 -2.40
N LYS A 27 12.89 -8.78 -1.11
CA LYS A 27 14.03 -9.22 -0.31
C LYS A 27 14.68 -10.47 -0.91
N GLU A 28 13.88 -11.48 -1.26
CA GLU A 28 14.41 -12.71 -1.87
C GLU A 28 15.02 -12.45 -3.25
N TYR A 29 14.36 -11.64 -4.07
CA TYR A 29 14.87 -11.26 -5.38
C TYR A 29 16.22 -10.54 -5.27
N VAL A 30 16.33 -9.57 -4.36
CA VAL A 30 17.58 -8.83 -4.11
C VAL A 30 18.67 -9.78 -3.60
N LYS A 31 18.37 -10.68 -2.67
CA LYS A 31 19.34 -11.69 -2.20
C LYS A 31 19.82 -12.61 -3.33
N GLY A 32 18.94 -12.98 -4.27
CA GLY A 32 19.31 -13.79 -5.44
C GLY A 32 20.13 -13.05 -6.51
N LYS A 33 20.04 -11.71 -6.56
CA LYS A 33 20.81 -10.88 -7.50
C LYS A 33 22.18 -10.44 -6.97
N LEU A 34 22.37 -10.52 -5.66
CA LEU A 34 23.56 -10.02 -5.02
C LEU A 34 24.57 -11.14 -4.75
N PRO A 35 25.88 -10.86 -4.77
CA PRO A 35 26.89 -11.84 -4.41
C PRO A 35 26.67 -12.45 -3.01
N PRO A 36 27.05 -13.73 -2.79
CA PRO A 36 26.77 -14.44 -1.53
C PRO A 36 27.31 -13.74 -0.28
N PHE A 37 28.41 -13.00 -0.41
CA PHE A 37 29.06 -12.32 0.72
C PHE A 37 28.27 -11.13 1.28
N ILE A 38 27.27 -10.60 0.57
CA ILE A 38 26.42 -9.50 1.06
C ILE A 38 24.99 -9.91 1.43
N ALA A 39 24.63 -11.20 1.28
CA ALA A 39 23.31 -11.69 1.63
C ALA A 39 22.94 -11.39 3.10
N GLY A 40 23.90 -11.57 4.02
CA GLY A 40 23.70 -11.25 5.44
C GLY A 40 23.52 -9.75 5.73
N THR A 41 24.15 -8.87 4.94
CA THR A 41 23.95 -7.42 5.06
C THR A 41 22.55 -7.02 4.64
N VAL A 42 22.00 -7.65 3.59
CA VAL A 42 20.62 -7.43 3.14
C VAL A 42 19.63 -7.90 4.20
N ASP A 43 19.85 -9.08 4.80
CA ASP A 43 19.00 -9.56 5.89
C ASP A 43 18.98 -8.58 7.07
N ASN A 44 20.13 -8.07 7.49
CA ASN A 44 20.24 -7.10 8.57
C ASN A 44 19.58 -5.76 8.23
N TRP A 45 19.71 -5.28 6.98
CA TRP A 45 19.06 -4.05 6.54
C TRP A 45 17.53 -4.18 6.56
N PHE A 46 16.98 -5.27 6.01
CA PHE A 46 15.53 -5.53 6.05
C PHE A 46 15.03 -5.74 7.49
N ALA A 47 15.75 -6.49 8.33
CA ALA A 47 15.38 -6.70 9.73
C ALA A 47 15.37 -5.40 10.54
N GLY A 48 16.39 -4.56 10.40
CA GLY A 48 16.44 -3.24 11.05
C GLY A 48 15.37 -2.28 10.54
N MET A 49 14.87 -2.50 9.33
CA MET A 49 13.71 -1.78 8.82
C MET A 49 12.42 -2.24 9.52
N SER A 50 12.26 -3.54 9.78
CA SER A 50 11.10 -4.15 10.47
C SER A 50 10.96 -3.72 11.92
N ASP A 51 12.08 -3.63 12.66
CA ASP A 51 12.11 -3.43 14.11
C ASP A 51 11.64 -2.02 14.57
N LYS A 52 11.78 -1.00 13.71
CA LYS A 52 11.32 0.39 13.98
C LYS A 52 9.79 0.57 14.06
N THR A 53 9.03 -0.50 14.25
CA THR A 53 7.57 -0.54 14.12
C THR A 53 6.84 -0.47 15.47
N GLU A 54 7.50 -0.70 16.61
CA GLU A 54 6.81 -0.72 17.92
C GLU A 54 6.66 0.66 18.60
N THR A 55 7.45 1.68 18.25
CA THR A 55 7.47 2.98 18.96
C THR A 55 6.62 4.09 18.33
N LYS A 56 5.97 3.85 17.18
CA LYS A 56 5.23 4.88 16.41
C LYS A 56 3.74 4.58 16.19
N LYS A 57 3.12 3.69 16.97
CA LYS A 57 1.67 3.42 16.83
C LYS A 57 0.79 4.65 17.09
N GLU A 58 1.15 5.51 18.03
CA GLU A 58 0.38 6.72 18.36
C GLU A 58 0.45 7.77 17.25
N GLY A 59 1.64 8.09 16.74
CA GLY A 59 1.79 9.05 15.62
C GLY A 59 1.27 8.53 14.27
N LEU A 60 1.21 7.21 14.07
CA LEU A 60 0.64 6.63 12.85
C LEU A 60 -0.88 6.55 12.86
N LEU A 61 -1.52 6.39 14.02
CA LEU A 61 -2.98 6.48 14.12
C LEU A 61 -3.44 7.92 13.91
N ASP A 62 -2.70 8.89 14.43
CA ASP A 62 -2.95 10.33 14.18
C ASP A 62 -2.81 10.65 12.69
N GLN A 63 -1.70 10.24 12.05
CA GLN A 63 -1.44 10.55 10.64
C GLN A 63 -2.34 9.75 9.68
N ALA A 64 -2.75 8.54 10.05
CA ALA A 64 -3.75 7.77 9.30
C ALA A 64 -5.16 8.36 9.49
N GLY A 65 -5.48 8.94 10.64
CA GLY A 65 -6.70 9.70 10.89
C GLY A 65 -6.78 10.92 9.98
N ASP A 66 -5.74 11.77 9.97
CA ASP A 66 -5.65 12.95 9.10
C ASP A 66 -5.69 12.59 7.61
N PHE A 67 -5.06 11.48 7.22
CA PHE A 67 -5.10 11.01 5.84
C PHE A 67 -6.47 10.44 5.48
N LEU A 68 -7.12 9.68 6.37
CA LEU A 68 -8.47 9.16 6.15
C LEU A 68 -9.51 10.27 6.12
N GLU A 69 -9.39 11.32 6.93
CA GLU A 69 -10.27 12.49 6.82
C GLU A 69 -10.06 13.22 5.48
N ASN A 70 -8.82 13.51 5.10
CA ASN A 70 -8.52 14.14 3.80
C ASN A 70 -8.89 13.27 2.59
N VAL A 71 -8.82 11.94 2.73
CA VAL A 71 -9.26 10.99 1.70
C VAL A 71 -10.76 10.82 1.73
N LYS A 72 -11.45 10.92 2.86
CA LYS A 72 -12.90 10.78 2.94
C LYS A 72 -13.59 11.87 2.13
N ASP A 73 -13.13 13.12 2.23
CA ASP A 73 -13.62 14.23 1.41
C ASP A 73 -13.42 13.96 -0.10
N LYS A 74 -12.32 13.28 -0.48
CA LYS A 74 -12.05 12.87 -1.88
C LYS A 74 -12.70 11.55 -2.28
N ALA A 75 -13.01 10.69 -1.34
CA ALA A 75 -13.57 9.35 -1.55
C ALA A 75 -15.08 9.45 -1.71
N GLU A 76 -15.75 10.41 -1.09
CA GLU A 76 -17.13 10.77 -1.42
C GLU A 76 -17.21 11.25 -2.87
N ASP A 77 -16.34 12.19 -3.28
CA ASP A 77 -16.24 12.63 -4.69
C ASP A 77 -15.91 11.48 -5.65
N TRP A 78 -14.99 10.59 -5.31
CA TRP A 78 -14.62 9.46 -6.15
C TRP A 78 -15.69 8.36 -6.19
N ALA A 79 -16.41 8.12 -5.08
CA ALA A 79 -17.50 7.15 -5.02
C ALA A 79 -18.73 7.65 -5.79
N GLU A 80 -18.99 8.96 -5.79
CA GLU A 80 -20.00 9.58 -6.66
C GLU A 80 -19.58 9.46 -8.13
N ASP A 81 -18.35 9.84 -8.48
CA ASP A 81 -17.83 9.78 -9.87
C ASP A 81 -17.77 8.34 -10.41
N ALA A 82 -17.44 7.37 -9.54
CA ALA A 82 -17.46 5.95 -9.87
C ALA A 82 -18.87 5.38 -10.01
N LYS A 83 -19.83 5.79 -9.16
CA LYS A 83 -21.23 5.40 -9.31
C LYS A 83 -21.83 5.97 -10.58
N ASP A 84 -21.55 7.23 -10.90
CA ASP A 84 -22.05 7.88 -12.10
C ASP A 84 -21.54 7.15 -13.35
N LYS A 85 -20.22 6.90 -13.42
CA LYS A 85 -19.62 6.13 -14.53
C LYS A 85 -20.14 4.70 -14.62
N VAL A 86 -20.22 3.96 -13.51
CA VAL A 86 -20.75 2.59 -13.53
C VAL A 86 -22.22 2.58 -13.93
N SER A 87 -23.02 3.55 -13.48
CA SER A 87 -24.42 3.68 -13.87
C SER A 87 -24.58 4.02 -15.34
N ASP A 88 -23.73 4.88 -15.89
CA ASP A 88 -23.72 5.25 -17.31
C ASP A 88 -23.34 4.07 -18.19
N PHE A 89 -22.35 3.26 -17.78
CA PHE A 89 -22.03 2.00 -18.46
C PHE A 89 -23.19 1.01 -18.40
N PHE A 90 -23.85 0.85 -17.24
CA PHE A 90 -24.99 -0.07 -17.08
C PHE A 90 -26.26 0.39 -17.82
N ASN A 91 -26.50 1.70 -17.92
CA ASN A 91 -27.63 2.26 -18.66
C ASN A 91 -27.39 2.24 -20.17
N LYS A 92 -26.13 2.38 -20.62
CA LYS A 92 -25.77 2.28 -22.03
C LYS A 92 -25.96 0.85 -22.56
N ASP A 93 -25.64 -0.17 -21.77
CA ASP A 93 -25.97 -1.57 -22.09
C ASP A 93 -27.49 -1.84 -22.12
N LYS A 94 -28.29 -1.14 -21.29
CA LYS A 94 -29.74 -1.33 -21.25
C LYS A 94 -30.54 -0.59 -22.33
N LYS A 95 -29.97 0.44 -22.97
CA LYS A 95 -30.59 1.18 -24.09
C LYS A 95 -30.10 0.74 -25.47
N GLY A 96 -29.12 -0.18 -25.53
CA GLY A 96 -28.54 -0.72 -26.76
C GLY A 96 -28.88 -2.18 -27.06
N ALA A 97 -29.79 -2.81 -26.30
CA ALA A 97 -30.30 -4.17 -26.52
C ALA A 97 -31.81 -4.16 -26.72
#